data_AF-A0A938YWI8-F1
#
_entry.id   AF-A0A938YWI8-F1
#
_cell.length_a   1.000
_cell.length_b   1.000
_cell.length_c   1.000
_cell.angle_alpha   90.00
_cell.angle_beta   90.00
_cell.angle_gamma   90.00
#
_symmetry.space_group_name_H-M   'P 1'
#
loop_
_entity.id
_entity.type
_entity.pdbx_description
1 polymer ?
#
loop_
_entity_poly.entity_id
_entity_poly.type
_entity_poly.pdbx_seq_one_letter_code
_entity_poly.pdbx_strand_id
1 'polypeptide(L)'
;MILDLNSMIYPAIDYVSNEVIPKALGGDVATIAMIGVALIVLFVLVVLLVELTAWVVGLLKRFVLFVLVMVSIVFFFFSFSDKIFSPEPDFTLLAIGAAGVVCAIIALAISVISVKREMQKPWYQKVQDLKKKMKEAAAEEFEKELEKKTAVAATPAPAATQVQQPGMLSKQALTTANVLAAFHDRSLLAVLSYMVVAEFGVFSGVTVSAPNETVGLIFFGLFIVAAMIFIKSTYHSYLTGIKHLTIALVFGAALSVLLGYIWASIPLEELLSLGYFKTNSLVALVTGLAVSLFLGSKA
;
A
#
# COMPACT_ATOMS: atom_id res chain seq x y z
N MET A 1 -15.33 -11.10 -30.96
CA MET A 1 -15.23 -12.43 -30.34
C MET A 1 -15.51 -12.24 -28.86
N ILE A 2 -16.74 -12.50 -28.42
CA ILE A 2 -17.13 -12.29 -27.02
C ILE A 2 -16.70 -13.54 -26.26
N LEU A 3 -15.75 -13.38 -25.32
CA LEU A 3 -15.32 -14.45 -24.44
C LEU A 3 -16.48 -14.79 -23.49
N ASP A 4 -17.11 -15.93 -23.69
CA ASP A 4 -18.17 -16.42 -22.80
C ASP A 4 -17.53 -17.04 -21.55
N LEU A 5 -17.22 -16.17 -20.58
CA LEU A 5 -16.61 -16.55 -19.30
C LEU A 5 -17.44 -17.61 -18.57
N ASN A 6 -18.76 -17.61 -18.73
CA ASN A 6 -19.62 -18.58 -18.06
C ASN A 6 -19.38 -19.99 -18.59
N SER A 7 -19.20 -20.14 -19.90
CA SER A 7 -18.90 -21.45 -20.51
C SER A 7 -17.55 -22.04 -20.08
N MET A 8 -16.60 -21.20 -19.66
CA MET A 8 -15.27 -21.63 -19.18
C MET A 8 -15.24 -21.89 -17.67
N ILE A 9 -16.01 -21.13 -16.89
CA ILE A 9 -15.98 -21.19 -15.42
C ILE A 9 -16.86 -22.32 -14.88
N TYR A 10 -18.04 -22.56 -15.47
CA TYR A 10 -18.98 -23.57 -15.00
C TYR A 10 -18.39 -25.00 -14.95
N PRO A 11 -17.70 -25.49 -16.00
CA PRO A 11 -17.11 -26.83 -15.98
C PRO A 11 -16.01 -26.98 -14.92
N ALA A 12 -15.25 -25.91 -14.68
CA ALA A 12 -14.19 -25.90 -13.68
C ALA A 12 -14.75 -25.92 -12.25
N ILE A 13 -15.82 -25.16 -11.98
CA ILE A 13 -16.50 -25.17 -10.68
C ILE A 13 -17.15 -26.53 -10.42
N ASP A 14 -17.79 -27.11 -11.43
CA ASP A 14 -18.47 -28.41 -11.31
C ASP A 14 -17.47 -29.54 -11.03
N TYR A 15 -16.33 -29.54 -11.74
CA TYR A 15 -15.23 -30.48 -11.49
C TYR A 15 -14.64 -30.33 -10.07
N VAL A 16 -14.40 -29.09 -9.62
CA VAL A 16 -13.86 -28.83 -8.28
C VAL A 16 -14.85 -29.28 -7.20
N SER A 17 -16.13 -28.95 -7.36
CA SER A 17 -17.19 -29.29 -6.39
C SER A 17 -17.41 -30.79 -6.27
N ASN A 18 -17.46 -31.50 -7.41
CA ASN A 18 -17.92 -32.88 -7.45
C ASN A 18 -16.79 -33.92 -7.36
N GLU A 19 -15.56 -33.56 -7.76
CA GLU A 19 -14.43 -34.50 -7.74
C GLU A 19 -13.32 -34.11 -6.77
N VAL A 20 -12.95 -32.84 -6.70
CA VAL A 20 -11.76 -32.41 -5.96
C VAL A 20 -12.06 -32.26 -4.46
N ILE A 21 -13.16 -31.61 -4.10
CA ILE A 21 -13.56 -31.41 -2.69
C ILE A 21 -13.85 -32.75 -1.97
N PRO A 22 -14.62 -33.69 -2.54
CA PRO A 22 -14.92 -34.95 -1.86
C PRO A 22 -13.68 -35.83 -1.67
N LYS A 23 -12.77 -35.88 -2.65
CA LYS A 23 -11.51 -36.64 -2.56
C LYS A 23 -10.56 -36.04 -1.52
N ALA A 24 -10.49 -34.71 -1.44
CA ALA A 24 -9.69 -34.02 -0.42
C ALA A 24 -10.26 -34.23 1.00
N LEU A 25 -11.58 -34.18 1.17
CA LEU A 25 -12.25 -34.48 2.44
C LEU A 25 -12.12 -35.96 2.84
N GLY A 26 -12.00 -36.85 1.86
CA GLY A 26 -11.69 -38.26 2.05
C GLY A 26 -10.24 -38.57 2.47
N GLY A 27 -9.39 -37.54 2.61
CA GLY A 27 -8.00 -37.68 3.08
C GLY A 27 -7.00 -38.09 2.01
N ASP A 28 -7.35 -37.98 0.72
CA ASP A 28 -6.41 -38.26 -0.37
C ASP A 28 -5.31 -37.20 -0.43
N VAL A 29 -4.10 -37.62 -0.04
CA VAL A 29 -2.91 -36.76 0.07
C VAL A 29 -2.53 -36.14 -1.27
N ALA A 30 -2.76 -36.85 -2.39
CA ALA A 30 -2.44 -36.34 -3.73
C ALA A 30 -3.37 -35.18 -4.14
N THR A 31 -4.66 -35.31 -3.86
CA THR A 31 -5.65 -34.26 -4.13
C THR A 31 -5.42 -33.03 -3.23
N ILE A 32 -5.08 -33.22 -1.95
CA ILE A 32 -4.75 -32.13 -1.02
C ILE A 32 -3.50 -31.37 -1.48
N ALA A 33 -2.46 -32.08 -1.92
CA ALA A 33 -1.24 -31.46 -2.44
C ALA A 33 -1.49 -30.65 -3.72
N MET A 34 -2.32 -31.16 -4.65
CA MET A 34 -2.70 -30.43 -5.86
C MET A 34 -3.47 -29.13 -5.55
N ILE A 35 -4.41 -29.15 -4.61
CA ILE A 35 -5.15 -27.95 -4.19
C ILE A 35 -4.18 -26.91 -3.60
N GLY A 36 -3.24 -27.36 -2.76
CA GLY A 36 -2.21 -26.48 -2.19
C GLY A 36 -1.33 -25.82 -3.26
N VAL A 37 -0.85 -26.60 -4.23
CA VAL A 37 -0.05 -26.07 -5.35
C VAL A 37 -0.87 -25.12 -6.22
N ALA A 38 -2.12 -25.44 -6.53
CA ALA A 38 -3.01 -24.58 -7.31
C ALA A 38 -3.25 -23.23 -6.62
N LEU A 39 -3.43 -23.22 -5.29
CA LEU A 39 -3.56 -21.98 -4.50
C LEU A 39 -2.28 -21.15 -4.51
N ILE A 40 -1.11 -21.78 -4.43
CA ILE A 40 0.18 -21.08 -4.52
C ILE A 40 0.35 -20.44 -5.90
N VAL A 41 0.04 -21.18 -6.97
CA VAL A 41 0.10 -20.67 -8.35
C VAL A 41 -0.88 -19.51 -8.54
N LEU A 42 -2.11 -19.65 -8.04
CA LEU A 42 -3.11 -18.57 -8.07
C LEU A 42 -2.60 -17.33 -7.33
N PHE A 43 -2.02 -17.50 -6.14
CA PHE A 43 -1.45 -16.42 -5.35
C PHE A 43 -0.32 -15.70 -6.11
N VAL A 44 0.61 -16.46 -6.72
CA VAL A 44 1.69 -15.89 -7.55
C VAL A 44 1.11 -15.11 -8.73
N LEU A 45 0.07 -15.64 -9.37
CA LEU A 45 -0.58 -15.01 -10.52
C LEU A 45 -1.30 -13.71 -10.13
N VAL A 46 -1.95 -13.68 -8.96
CA VAL A 46 -2.55 -12.47 -8.38
C VAL A 46 -1.46 -11.43 -8.05
N VAL A 47 -0.35 -11.84 -7.44
CA VAL A 47 0.79 -10.93 -7.15
C VAL A 47 1.35 -10.35 -8.45
N LEU A 48 1.53 -11.16 -9.49
CA LEU A 48 1.98 -10.69 -10.80
C LEU A 48 0.99 -9.71 -11.43
N LEU A 49 -0.32 -9.94 -11.30
CA LEU A 49 -1.36 -9.04 -11.77
C LEU A 49 -1.34 -7.68 -11.05
N VAL A 50 -1.13 -7.69 -9.73
CA VAL A 50 -1.01 -6.45 -8.95
C VAL A 50 0.23 -5.65 -9.37
N GLU A 51 1.36 -6.32 -9.56
CA GLU A 51 2.60 -5.65 -9.99
C GLU A 51 2.50 -5.12 -11.44
N LEU A 52 1.82 -5.86 -12.33
CA LEU A 52 1.49 -5.41 -13.67
C LEU A 52 0.58 -4.17 -13.65
N THR A 53 -0.43 -4.18 -12.79
CA THR A 53 -1.39 -3.06 -12.66
C THR A 53 -0.68 -1.79 -12.17
N ALA A 54 0.21 -1.91 -11.18
CA ALA A 54 1.02 -0.80 -10.70
C ALA A 54 1.92 -0.21 -11.82
N TRP A 55 2.52 -1.09 -12.62
CA TRP A 55 3.32 -0.68 -13.78
C TRP A 55 2.49 0.04 -14.84
N VAL A 56 1.30 -0.49 -15.18
CA VAL A 56 0.37 0.11 -16.15
C VAL A 56 -0.13 1.48 -15.69
N VAL A 57 -0.50 1.64 -14.41
CA VAL A 57 -0.94 2.94 -13.86
C VAL A 57 0.19 3.97 -13.88
N GLY A 58 1.42 3.54 -13.57
CA GLY A 58 2.61 4.40 -13.68
C GLY A 58 2.88 4.85 -15.11
N LEU A 59 2.74 3.94 -16.08
CA LEU A 59 2.84 4.23 -17.51
C LEU A 59 1.74 5.19 -17.96
N LEU A 60 0.50 4.95 -17.57
CA LEU A 60 -0.68 5.73 -17.99
C LEU A 60 -0.56 7.19 -17.58
N LYS A 61 -0.21 7.48 -16.31
CA LYS A 61 -0.06 8.87 -15.83
C LYS A 61 0.95 9.68 -16.65
N ARG A 62 2.06 9.06 -17.07
CA ARG A 62 3.11 9.72 -17.84
C ARG A 62 2.84 9.74 -19.33
N PHE A 63 2.14 8.73 -19.85
CA PHE A 63 1.65 8.71 -21.22
C PHE A 63 0.61 9.81 -21.46
N VAL A 64 -0.32 10.03 -20.52
CA VAL A 64 -1.28 11.15 -20.59
C VAL A 64 -0.55 12.49 -20.63
N LEU A 65 0.48 12.69 -19.80
CA LEU A 65 1.30 13.90 -19.83
C LEU A 65 1.99 14.06 -21.20
N PHE A 66 2.56 12.98 -21.75
CA PHE A 66 3.19 12.99 -23.07
C PHE A 66 2.20 13.37 -24.18
N VAL A 67 1.00 12.79 -24.18
CA VAL A 67 -0.06 13.12 -25.14
C VAL A 67 -0.47 14.59 -25.02
N LEU A 68 -0.63 15.11 -23.80
CA LEU A 68 -0.98 16.51 -23.57
C LEU A 68 0.10 17.47 -24.10
N VAL A 69 1.38 17.16 -23.87
CA VAL A 69 2.51 17.92 -24.42
C VAL A 69 2.50 17.86 -25.95
N MET A 70 2.31 16.68 -26.55
CA MET A 70 2.21 16.53 -28.01
C MET A 70 1.08 17.36 -28.61
N VAL A 71 -0.11 17.29 -28.03
CA VAL A 71 -1.27 18.09 -28.46
C VAL A 71 -0.96 19.58 -28.35
N SER A 72 -0.34 20.02 -27.25
CA SER A 72 0.05 21.43 -27.05
C SER A 72 1.06 21.90 -28.10
N ILE A 73 2.03 21.07 -28.47
CA ILE A 73 2.99 21.37 -29.54
C ILE A 73 2.28 21.50 -30.88
N VAL A 74 1.38 20.58 -31.21
CA VAL A 74 0.62 20.62 -32.47
C VAL A 74 -0.24 21.88 -32.56
N PHE A 75 -0.98 22.23 -31.51
CA PHE A 75 -1.76 23.47 -31.45
C PHE A 75 -0.89 24.71 -31.56
N PHE A 76 0.27 24.72 -30.91
CA PHE A 76 1.24 25.80 -31.03
C PHE A 76 1.71 25.96 -32.49
N PHE A 77 2.06 24.87 -33.18
CA PHE A 77 2.47 24.93 -34.59
C PHE A 77 1.37 25.44 -35.51
N PHE A 78 0.13 24.97 -35.37
CA PHE A 78 -1.00 25.46 -36.17
C PHE A 78 -1.29 26.94 -35.91
N SER A 79 -1.36 27.34 -34.63
CA SER A 79 -1.62 28.75 -34.29
C SER A 79 -0.47 29.67 -34.69
N PHE A 80 0.76 29.16 -34.76
CA PHE A 80 1.94 29.93 -35.11
C PHE A 80 2.12 30.03 -36.63
N SER A 81 1.83 28.96 -37.38
CA SER A 81 1.86 29.00 -38.85
C SER A 81 0.93 30.07 -39.40
N ASP A 82 -0.30 30.15 -38.88
CA ASP A 82 -1.30 31.11 -39.36
C ASP A 82 -0.86 32.57 -39.18
N LYS A 83 -0.01 32.85 -38.18
CA LYS A 83 0.47 34.20 -37.91
C LYS A 83 1.76 34.55 -38.66
N ILE A 84 2.64 33.57 -38.91
CA ILE A 84 3.89 33.77 -39.69
C ILE A 84 3.58 34.09 -41.16
N PHE A 85 2.53 33.52 -41.73
CA PHE A 85 2.16 33.75 -43.14
C PHE A 85 1.28 34.98 -43.35
N SER A 86 1.10 35.81 -42.32
CA SER A 86 0.44 37.11 -42.48
C SER A 86 1.34 38.08 -43.27
N PRO A 87 0.77 38.95 -44.11
CA PRO A 87 1.52 39.79 -45.04
C PRO A 87 2.44 40.84 -44.40
N GLU A 88 2.37 41.05 -43.07
CA GLU A 88 3.24 41.95 -42.31
C GLU A 88 4.02 41.15 -41.25
N PRO A 89 5.30 40.78 -41.50
CA PRO A 89 6.07 39.99 -40.54
C PRO A 89 6.51 40.85 -39.35
N ASP A 90 5.87 40.64 -38.19
CA ASP A 90 6.32 41.20 -36.90
C ASP A 90 7.48 40.37 -36.34
N PHE A 91 8.67 40.97 -36.29
CA PHE A 91 9.89 40.36 -35.73
C PHE A 91 9.73 39.95 -34.25
N THR A 92 8.86 40.63 -33.50
CA THR A 92 8.55 40.29 -32.11
C THR A 92 7.86 38.94 -32.03
N LEU A 93 6.92 38.69 -32.96
CA LEU A 93 6.17 37.44 -33.04
C LEU A 93 7.07 36.27 -33.45
N LEU A 94 8.01 36.51 -34.37
CA LEU A 94 9.02 35.55 -34.78
C LEU A 94 9.91 35.12 -33.59
N ALA A 95 10.37 36.07 -32.78
CA ALA A 95 11.20 35.80 -31.60
C ALA A 95 10.47 35.01 -30.52
N ILE A 96 9.20 35.35 -30.24
CA ILE A 96 8.35 34.61 -29.30
C ILE A 96 8.08 33.19 -29.81
N GLY A 97 7.87 33.03 -31.11
CA GLY A 97 7.73 31.73 -31.75
C GLY A 97 8.96 30.85 -31.63
N ALA A 98 10.14 31.41 -31.91
CA ALA A 98 11.41 30.71 -31.76
C ALA A 98 11.65 30.25 -30.32
N ALA A 99 11.34 31.11 -29.33
CA ALA A 99 11.40 30.74 -27.91
C ALA A 99 10.41 29.61 -27.57
N GLY A 100 9.19 29.65 -28.12
CA GLY A 100 8.19 28.59 -27.95
C GLY A 100 8.65 27.24 -28.50
N VAL A 101 9.31 27.21 -29.66
CA VAL A 101 9.90 25.99 -30.23
C VAL A 101 11.00 25.41 -29.32
N VAL A 102 11.87 26.26 -28.75
CA VAL A 102 12.89 25.81 -27.80
C VAL A 102 12.25 25.19 -26.55
N CYS A 103 11.22 25.83 -25.99
CA CYS A 103 10.46 25.27 -24.86
C CYS A 103 9.77 23.93 -25.20
N ALA A 104 9.21 23.79 -26.41
CA ALA A 104 8.61 22.55 -26.89
C ALA A 104 9.63 21.41 -26.95
N ILE A 105 10.84 21.68 -27.47
CA ILE A 105 11.92 20.70 -27.53
C ILE A 105 12.35 20.26 -26.12
N ILE A 106 12.48 21.20 -25.18
CA ILE A 106 12.83 20.90 -23.78
C ILE A 106 11.73 20.06 -23.11
N ALA A 107 10.46 20.42 -23.29
CA ALA A 107 9.33 19.67 -22.74
C ALA A 107 9.29 18.23 -23.28
N LEU A 108 9.55 18.06 -24.57
CA LEU A 108 9.61 16.74 -25.21
C LEU A 108 10.78 15.91 -24.69
N ALA A 109 11.96 16.52 -24.51
CA ALA A 109 13.12 15.86 -23.90
C ALA A 109 12.84 15.41 -22.45
N ILE A 110 12.23 16.27 -21.63
CA ILE A 110 11.83 15.94 -20.24
C ILE A 110 10.83 14.80 -20.23
N SER A 111 9.85 14.80 -21.15
CA SER A 111 8.86 13.73 -21.25
C SER A 111 9.50 12.38 -21.62
N VAL A 112 10.44 12.36 -22.57
CA VAL A 112 11.16 11.14 -22.96
C VAL A 112 12.05 10.62 -21.83
N ILE A 113 12.77 11.51 -21.14
CA ILE A 113 13.62 11.15 -19.99
C ILE A 113 12.77 10.63 -18.83
N SER A 114 11.59 11.21 -18.60
CA SER A 114 10.64 10.77 -17.57
C SER A 114 10.15 9.35 -17.79
N VAL A 115 9.88 8.96 -19.05
CA VAL A 115 9.51 7.58 -19.41
C VAL A 115 10.71 6.63 -19.22
N LYS A 116 11.89 7.02 -19.71
CA LYS A 116 13.11 6.19 -19.64
C LYS A 116 13.58 5.95 -18.20
N ARG A 117 13.51 6.96 -17.32
CA ARG A 117 13.87 6.83 -15.90
C ARG A 117 12.97 5.85 -15.16
N GLU A 118 11.69 5.76 -15.52
CA GLU A 118 10.77 4.84 -14.84
C GLU A 118 11.05 3.37 -15.17
N MET A 119 11.48 3.07 -16.40
CA MET A 119 11.91 1.72 -16.78
C MET A 119 13.20 1.29 -16.05
N GLN A 120 14.06 2.23 -15.62
CA GLN A 120 15.34 1.91 -14.96
C GLN A 120 15.27 1.84 -13.42
N LYS A 121 14.32 2.53 -12.79
CA LYS A 121 14.15 2.54 -11.32
C LYS A 121 13.96 1.17 -10.67
N PRO A 122 13.17 0.21 -11.20
CA PRO A 122 12.95 -1.06 -10.50
C PRO A 122 14.22 -1.91 -10.39
N TRP A 123 15.16 -1.78 -11.32
CA TRP A 123 16.42 -2.52 -11.27
C TRP A 123 17.45 -1.86 -10.34
N TYR A 124 17.58 -0.53 -10.39
CA TYR A 124 18.55 0.18 -9.56
C TYR A 124 18.19 0.17 -8.07
N GLN A 125 16.90 0.28 -7.73
CA GLN A 125 16.43 0.16 -6.35
C GLN A 125 16.58 -1.26 -5.81
N LYS A 126 16.25 -2.29 -6.61
CA LYS A 126 16.48 -3.70 -6.22
C LYS A 126 17.96 -4.00 -5.97
N VAL A 127 18.87 -3.46 -6.79
CA VAL A 127 20.32 -3.63 -6.60
C VAL A 127 20.83 -2.92 -5.34
N GLN A 128 20.32 -1.73 -5.03
CA GLN A 128 20.70 -1.02 -3.80
C GLN A 128 20.15 -1.72 -2.53
N ASP A 129 18.91 -2.19 -2.56
CA ASP A 129 18.31 -2.93 -1.45
C ASP A 129 19.00 -4.28 -1.24
N LEU A 130 19.37 -4.99 -2.31
CA LEU A 130 20.21 -6.20 -2.19
C LEU A 130 21.57 -5.88 -1.57
N LYS A 131 22.23 -4.81 -2.02
CA LYS A 131 23.54 -4.40 -1.49
C LYS A 131 23.47 -4.02 -0.02
N LYS A 132 22.37 -3.41 0.42
CA LYS A 132 22.11 -3.08 1.83
C LYS A 132 21.87 -4.34 2.66
N LYS A 133 21.01 -5.25 2.21
CA LYS A 133 20.75 -6.53 2.88
C LYS A 133 21.98 -7.43 2.99
N MET A 134 22.83 -7.47 1.96
CA MET A 134 24.08 -8.21 2.00
C MET A 134 25.09 -7.60 3.00
N LYS A 135 25.10 -6.27 3.14
CA LYS A 135 25.96 -5.58 4.11
C LYS A 135 25.50 -5.82 5.55
N GLU A 136 24.18 -5.86 5.78
CA GLU A 136 23.57 -6.19 7.08
C GLU A 136 23.82 -7.66 7.45
N ALA A 137 23.62 -8.60 6.51
CA ALA A 137 23.89 -10.02 6.73
C ALA A 137 25.39 -10.30 7.02
N ALA A 138 26.29 -9.61 6.31
CA ALA A 138 27.73 -9.73 6.56
C ALA A 138 28.15 -9.13 7.92
N ALA A 139 27.46 -8.09 8.40
CA ALA A 139 27.71 -7.52 9.72
C ALA A 139 27.23 -8.47 10.83
N GLU A 140 26.06 -9.08 10.69
CA GLU A 140 25.54 -10.07 11.64
C GLU A 140 26.40 -11.34 11.70
N GLU A 141 26.94 -11.79 10.56
CA GLU A 141 27.83 -12.95 10.51
C GLU A 141 29.18 -12.65 11.19
N PHE A 142 29.71 -11.44 11.01
CA PHE A 142 30.92 -10.97 11.68
C PHE A 142 30.74 -10.85 13.21
N GLU A 143 29.58 -10.36 13.66
CA GLU A 143 29.23 -10.22 15.07
C GLU A 143 29.08 -11.60 15.76
N LYS A 144 28.48 -12.57 15.08
CA LYS A 144 28.41 -13.98 15.54
C LYS A 144 29.78 -14.65 15.61
N GLU A 145 30.69 -14.35 14.68
CA GLU A 145 32.06 -14.87 14.75
C GLU A 145 32.86 -14.24 15.90
N LEU A 146 32.58 -12.96 16.22
CA LEU A 146 33.17 -12.25 17.35
C LEU A 146 32.67 -12.82 18.68
N GLU A 147 31.37 -13.05 18.85
CA GLU A 147 30.79 -13.70 20.03
C GLU A 147 31.36 -15.11 20.24
N LYS A 148 31.52 -15.87 19.16
CA LYS A 148 32.12 -17.21 19.20
C LYS A 148 33.59 -17.20 19.64
N LYS A 149 34.37 -16.18 19.25
CA LYS A 149 35.76 -16.01 19.70
C LYS A 149 35.85 -15.48 21.13
N THR A 150 34.89 -14.66 21.57
CA THR A 150 34.86 -14.08 22.92
C THR A 150 34.39 -15.11 23.97
N ALA A 151 33.50 -16.04 23.59
CA ALA A 151 33.00 -17.11 24.47
C ALA A 151 34.04 -18.19 24.83
N VAL A 152 35.11 -18.34 24.05
CA VAL A 152 36.18 -19.33 24.31
C VAL A 152 37.20 -18.83 25.34
N ALA A 153 37.20 -17.53 25.67
CA ALA A 153 38.25 -16.90 26.49
C ALA A 153 37.90 -16.65 27.98
N ALA A 154 36.76 -17.12 28.51
CA ALA A 154 36.34 -16.77 29.87
C ALA A 154 36.17 -17.99 30.80
N THR A 155 37.18 -18.21 31.66
CA THR A 155 37.11 -19.01 32.91
C THR A 155 37.36 -18.04 34.09
N PRO A 156 36.72 -18.20 35.27
CA PRO A 156 36.32 -17.07 36.11
C PRO A 156 37.24 -16.78 37.31
N ALA A 157 37.24 -15.52 37.77
CA ALA A 157 37.64 -15.12 39.12
C ALA A 157 36.90 -13.82 39.57
N PRO A 158 36.70 -13.57 40.88
CA PRO A 158 35.49 -12.94 41.42
C PRO A 158 35.67 -11.57 42.13
N ALA A 159 34.51 -10.98 42.46
CA ALA A 159 34.20 -9.96 43.49
C ALA A 159 34.44 -8.45 43.18
N ALA A 160 33.35 -7.67 43.12
CA ALA A 160 32.90 -6.74 44.18
C ALA A 160 31.73 -5.82 43.74
N THR A 161 30.58 -6.01 44.40
CA THR A 161 29.64 -5.00 44.94
C THR A 161 29.27 -3.73 44.14
N GLN A 162 28.00 -3.60 43.73
CA GLN A 162 27.05 -2.63 44.33
C GLN A 162 25.59 -2.87 43.90
N VAL A 163 24.70 -2.71 44.88
CA VAL A 163 23.27 -2.98 44.90
C VAL A 163 22.52 -1.65 44.76
N GLN A 164 21.56 -1.52 43.83
CA GLN A 164 20.26 -0.87 44.07
C GLN A 164 19.31 -0.94 42.85
N GLN A 165 18.34 -1.85 42.94
CA GLN A 165 16.92 -1.58 42.67
C GLN A 165 16.21 -1.60 44.05
N PRO A 166 14.93 -1.20 44.24
CA PRO A 166 13.90 -0.77 43.28
C PRO A 166 13.12 0.49 43.71
N GLY A 167 12.35 1.12 42.81
CA GLY A 167 11.49 2.24 43.22
C GLY A 167 10.52 2.77 42.16
N MET A 168 9.29 2.28 42.23
CA MET A 168 8.04 2.91 41.78
C MET A 168 7.57 2.68 40.33
N LEU A 169 6.81 1.59 40.20
CA LEU A 169 5.45 1.66 39.65
C LEU A 169 4.69 2.87 40.25
N SER A 170 4.43 3.90 39.46
CA SER A 170 3.15 4.63 39.38
C SER A 170 3.33 6.01 38.72
N LYS A 171 2.32 6.38 37.93
CA LYS A 171 2.06 7.70 37.34
C LYS A 171 2.84 8.07 36.07
N GLN A 172 2.43 7.48 34.94
CA GLN A 172 2.27 8.29 33.73
C GLN A 172 1.09 7.80 32.89
N ALA A 173 -0.07 7.79 33.54
CA ALA A 173 -1.35 7.71 32.86
C ALA A 173 -1.75 9.12 32.38
N LEU A 174 -2.14 9.20 31.10
CA LEU A 174 -3.10 10.17 30.56
C LEU A 174 -2.78 11.66 30.79
N THR A 175 -1.74 12.17 30.14
CA THR A 175 -1.67 13.59 29.78
C THR A 175 -2.08 13.75 28.32
N THR A 176 -3.14 14.53 28.08
CA THR A 176 -3.62 14.98 26.76
C THR A 176 -2.51 15.66 25.93
N ALA A 177 -1.47 16.18 26.59
CA ALA A 177 -0.27 16.71 25.96
C ALA A 177 0.56 15.66 25.18
N ASN A 178 0.52 14.37 25.56
CA ASN A 178 1.26 13.31 24.87
C ASN A 178 0.55 12.79 23.61
N VAL A 179 -0.74 13.10 23.44
CA VAL A 179 -1.47 12.77 22.21
C VAL A 179 -0.97 13.65 21.07
N LEU A 180 -0.71 14.93 21.33
CA LEU A 180 -0.18 15.86 20.33
C LEU A 180 1.29 15.58 19.98
N ALA A 181 2.07 15.13 20.97
CA ALA A 181 3.45 14.67 20.74
C ALA A 181 3.52 13.36 19.94
N ALA A 182 2.50 12.49 19.99
CA ALA A 182 2.43 11.28 19.16
C ALA A 182 2.24 11.59 17.66
N PHE A 183 1.70 12.76 17.29
CA PHE A 183 1.64 13.19 15.89
C PHE A 183 3.00 13.62 15.31
N HIS A 184 4.02 13.80 16.14
CA HIS A 184 5.40 14.01 15.69
C HIS A 184 6.14 12.70 15.36
N ASP A 185 5.54 11.55 15.66
CA ASP A 185 6.09 10.28 15.24
C ASP A 185 5.87 10.12 13.72
N ARG A 186 6.97 10.12 12.96
CA ARG A 186 6.94 10.06 11.49
C ARG A 186 6.17 8.83 11.00
N SER A 187 6.21 7.75 11.79
CA SER A 187 5.48 6.51 11.54
C SER A 187 3.96 6.70 11.67
N LEU A 188 3.49 7.45 12.67
CA LEU A 188 2.06 7.70 12.92
C LEU A 188 1.45 8.63 11.86
N LEU A 189 2.17 9.67 11.45
CA LEU A 189 1.72 10.57 10.38
C LEU A 189 1.62 9.83 9.04
N ALA A 190 2.53 8.90 8.77
CA ALA A 190 2.45 8.00 7.61
C ALA A 190 1.22 7.08 7.70
N VAL A 191 0.98 6.43 8.86
CA VAL A 191 -0.21 5.59 9.11
C VAL A 191 -1.49 6.38 8.80
N LEU A 192 -1.63 7.60 9.32
CA LEU A 192 -2.81 8.44 9.08
C LEU A 192 -2.92 8.91 7.61
N SER A 193 -1.82 9.24 6.96
CA SER A 193 -1.83 9.63 5.54
C SER A 193 -2.27 8.48 4.65
N TYR A 194 -1.79 7.27 4.91
CA TYR A 194 -2.22 6.06 4.21
C TYR A 194 -3.67 5.70 4.50
N MET A 195 -4.15 5.91 5.73
CA MET A 195 -5.56 5.75 6.09
C MET A 195 -6.46 6.62 5.21
N VAL A 196 -6.16 7.92 5.12
CA VAL A 196 -6.94 8.87 4.32
C VAL A 196 -6.98 8.44 2.85
N VAL A 197 -5.82 8.15 2.25
CA VAL A 197 -5.74 7.76 0.83
C VAL A 197 -6.54 6.47 0.56
N ALA A 198 -6.47 5.50 1.47
CA ALA A 198 -7.17 4.22 1.34
C ALA A 198 -8.69 4.37 1.48
N GLU A 199 -9.18 5.13 2.47
CA GLU A 199 -10.62 5.35 2.64
C GLU A 199 -11.24 6.11 1.47
N PHE A 200 -10.58 7.18 0.99
CA PHE A 200 -11.01 7.87 -0.23
C PHE A 200 -10.99 6.95 -1.45
N GLY A 201 -9.99 6.06 -1.54
CA GLY A 201 -9.92 5.04 -2.58
C GLY A 201 -11.16 4.14 -2.60
N VAL A 202 -11.60 3.67 -1.44
CA VAL A 202 -12.79 2.80 -1.30
C VAL A 202 -14.08 3.52 -1.70
N PHE A 203 -14.26 4.78 -1.29
CA PHE A 203 -15.45 5.56 -1.67
C PHE A 203 -15.44 6.05 -3.12
N SER A 204 -14.27 6.16 -3.75
CA SER A 204 -14.13 6.53 -5.16
C SER A 204 -14.25 5.36 -6.14
N GLY A 205 -14.20 4.12 -5.63
CA GLY A 205 -14.23 2.90 -6.42
C GLY A 205 -15.54 2.10 -6.28
N VAL A 206 -15.73 1.13 -7.16
CA VAL A 206 -16.81 0.15 -7.00
C VAL A 206 -16.38 -0.86 -5.94
N THR A 207 -17.03 -0.82 -4.78
CA THR A 207 -16.80 -1.75 -3.68
C THR A 207 -18.05 -2.55 -3.35
N VAL A 208 -17.84 -3.78 -2.89
CA VAL A 208 -18.91 -4.70 -2.51
C VAL A 208 -18.91 -4.78 -0.99
N SER A 209 -19.95 -4.25 -0.37
CA SER A 209 -20.15 -4.37 1.06
C SER A 209 -20.70 -5.74 1.45
N ALA A 210 -20.65 -6.05 2.75
CA ALA A 210 -21.20 -7.31 3.25
C ALA A 210 -22.72 -7.40 2.99
N PRO A 211 -23.25 -8.59 2.65
CA PRO A 211 -24.66 -8.77 2.31
C PRO A 211 -25.60 -8.53 3.50
N ASN A 212 -25.10 -8.60 4.73
CA ASN A 212 -25.81 -8.24 5.94
C ASN A 212 -24.84 -7.85 7.07
N GLU A 213 -25.40 -7.31 8.14
CA GLU A 213 -24.70 -6.74 9.29
C GLU A 213 -23.89 -7.82 10.05
N THR A 214 -24.47 -9.01 10.22
CA THR A 214 -23.83 -10.15 10.90
C THR A 214 -22.56 -10.59 10.17
N VAL A 215 -22.62 -10.73 8.85
CA VAL A 215 -21.45 -11.10 8.03
C VAL A 215 -20.38 -10.02 8.13
N GLY A 216 -20.76 -8.75 8.00
CA GLY A 216 -19.82 -7.63 8.13
C GLY A 216 -19.13 -7.58 9.50
N LEU A 217 -19.86 -7.84 10.58
CA LEU A 217 -19.33 -7.86 11.94
C LEU A 217 -18.36 -9.03 12.16
N ILE A 218 -18.67 -10.22 11.61
CA ILE A 218 -17.76 -11.38 11.66
C ILE A 218 -16.46 -11.08 10.91
N PHE A 219 -16.55 -10.51 9.70
CA PHE A 219 -15.37 -10.13 8.92
C PHE A 219 -14.52 -9.08 9.63
N PHE A 220 -15.16 -8.07 10.24
CA PHE A 220 -14.47 -7.07 11.03
C PHE A 220 -13.76 -7.68 12.24
N GLY A 221 -14.43 -8.58 12.97
CA GLY A 221 -13.84 -9.29 14.10
C GLY A 221 -12.62 -10.13 13.68
N LEU A 222 -12.73 -10.90 12.60
CA LEU A 222 -11.63 -11.67 12.03
C LEU A 222 -10.47 -10.78 11.60
N PHE A 223 -10.76 -9.62 11.01
CA PHE A 223 -9.76 -8.64 10.64
C PHE A 223 -9.00 -8.09 11.86
N ILE A 224 -9.69 -7.74 12.95
CA ILE A 224 -9.02 -7.26 14.19
C ILE A 224 -8.11 -8.34 14.76
N VAL A 225 -8.53 -9.60 14.77
CA VAL A 225 -7.69 -10.73 15.21
C VAL A 225 -6.46 -10.87 14.31
N ALA A 226 -6.64 -10.82 12.99
CA ALA A 226 -5.55 -10.88 12.03
C ALA A 226 -4.57 -9.70 12.19
N ALA A 227 -5.08 -8.48 12.43
CA ALA A 227 -4.27 -7.29 12.68
C ALA A 227 -3.44 -7.44 13.96
N MET A 228 -4.01 -7.99 15.03
CA MET A 228 -3.30 -8.27 16.29
C MET A 228 -2.17 -9.29 16.09
N ILE A 229 -2.41 -10.36 15.32
CA ILE A 229 -1.39 -11.35 14.96
C ILE A 229 -0.29 -10.71 14.11
N PHE A 230 -0.67 -9.89 13.12
CA PHE A 230 0.27 -9.17 12.25
C PHE A 230 1.16 -8.23 13.05
N ILE A 231 0.60 -7.49 14.02
CA ILE A 231 1.35 -6.59 14.90
C ILE A 231 2.36 -7.37 15.73
N LYS A 232 1.96 -8.52 16.29
CA LYS A 232 2.87 -9.39 17.06
C LYS A 232 4.04 -9.90 16.21
N SER A 233 3.83 -10.12 14.91
CA SER A 233 4.85 -10.64 14.01
C SER A 233 5.77 -9.56 13.41
N THR A 234 5.22 -8.36 13.16
CA THR A 234 5.88 -7.35 12.30
C THR A 234 6.46 -6.18 13.09
N TYR A 235 5.83 -5.77 14.20
CA TYR A 235 6.31 -4.61 14.96
C TYR A 235 7.43 -5.01 15.92
N HIS A 236 8.48 -4.20 15.97
CA HIS A 236 9.58 -4.37 16.94
C HIS A 236 9.08 -4.27 18.39
N SER A 237 8.10 -3.40 18.64
CA SER A 237 7.39 -3.27 19.92
C SER A 237 5.90 -3.50 19.73
N TYR A 238 5.40 -4.57 20.34
CA TYR A 238 3.97 -4.93 20.32
C TYR A 238 3.08 -3.80 20.84
N LEU A 239 3.50 -3.12 21.91
CA LEU A 239 2.75 -2.05 22.53
C LEU A 239 2.64 -0.82 21.62
N THR A 240 3.69 -0.53 20.85
CA THR A 240 3.67 0.54 19.85
C THR A 240 2.72 0.20 18.70
N GLY A 241 2.73 -1.04 18.21
CA GLY A 241 1.80 -1.49 17.18
C GLY A 241 0.34 -1.45 17.61
N ILE A 242 0.03 -1.84 18.87
CA ILE A 242 -1.32 -1.70 19.42
C ILE A 242 -1.73 -0.22 19.51
N LYS A 243 -0.82 0.68 19.93
CA LYS A 243 -1.11 2.12 19.96
C LYS A 243 -1.44 2.64 18.56
N HIS A 244 -0.66 2.26 17.55
CA HIS A 244 -0.92 2.64 16.16
C HIS A 244 -2.25 2.11 15.65
N LEU A 245 -2.56 0.82 15.91
CA LEU A 245 -3.85 0.23 15.57
C LEU A 245 -5.00 0.97 16.25
N THR A 246 -4.88 1.29 17.53
CA THR A 246 -5.95 1.95 18.30
C THR A 246 -6.20 3.37 17.77
N ILE A 247 -5.14 4.13 17.52
CA ILE A 247 -5.24 5.51 17.00
C ILE A 247 -5.79 5.49 15.57
N ALA A 248 -5.28 4.59 14.73
CA ALA A 248 -5.78 4.40 13.36
C ALA A 248 -7.24 3.96 13.34
N LEU A 249 -7.65 3.06 14.25
CA LEU A 249 -9.03 2.58 14.35
C LEU A 249 -9.99 3.71 14.72
N VAL A 250 -9.65 4.53 15.72
CA VAL A 250 -10.50 5.66 16.13
C VAL A 250 -10.57 6.72 15.04
N PHE A 251 -9.42 7.10 14.46
CA PHE A 251 -9.37 8.11 13.41
C PHE A 251 -10.07 7.64 12.13
N GLY A 252 -9.77 6.42 11.68
CA GLY A 252 -10.41 5.80 10.51
C GLY A 252 -11.91 5.60 10.73
N ALA A 253 -12.35 5.18 11.92
CA ALA A 253 -13.79 5.03 12.17
C ALA A 253 -14.51 6.37 12.03
N ALA A 254 -13.97 7.45 12.63
CA ALA A 254 -14.51 8.79 12.49
C ALA A 254 -14.51 9.27 11.02
N LEU A 255 -13.41 9.02 10.30
CA LEU A 255 -13.28 9.41 8.89
C LEU A 255 -14.23 8.62 7.99
N SER A 256 -14.38 7.32 8.20
CA SER A 256 -15.27 6.43 7.43
C SER A 256 -16.76 6.79 7.60
N VAL A 257 -17.14 7.27 8.79
CA VAL A 257 -18.50 7.79 9.04
C VAL A 257 -18.68 9.13 8.33
N LEU A 258 -17.71 10.03 8.43
CA LEU A 258 -17.78 11.34 7.78
C LEU A 258 -17.83 11.23 6.26
N LEU A 259 -16.99 10.38 5.67
CA LEU A 259 -16.99 10.09 4.24
C LEU A 259 -18.23 9.30 3.81
N GLY A 260 -18.69 8.36 4.64
CA GLY A 260 -19.94 7.63 4.39
C GLY A 260 -21.14 8.57 4.26
N TYR A 261 -21.21 9.57 5.15
CA TYR A 261 -22.30 10.55 5.13
C TYR A 261 -22.16 11.57 4.00
N ILE A 262 -20.99 12.23 3.89
CA ILE A 262 -20.80 13.35 2.95
C ILE A 262 -20.59 12.86 1.52
N TRP A 263 -19.84 11.78 1.32
CA TRP A 263 -19.41 11.32 0.01
C TRP A 263 -20.32 10.22 -0.55
N ALA A 264 -20.63 9.21 0.27
CA ALA A 264 -21.48 8.09 -0.15
C ALA A 264 -22.98 8.34 0.08
N SER A 265 -23.35 9.48 0.69
CA SER A 265 -24.74 9.85 0.98
C SER A 265 -25.51 8.79 1.80
N ILE A 266 -24.81 8.04 2.66
CA ILE A 266 -25.39 7.02 3.52
C ILE A 266 -26.03 7.72 4.74
N PRO A 267 -27.26 7.37 5.14
CA PRO A 267 -27.91 7.99 6.30
C PRO A 267 -27.10 7.82 7.58
N LEU A 268 -27.07 8.88 8.40
CA LEU A 268 -26.32 8.86 9.66
C LEU A 268 -26.89 7.82 10.64
N GLU A 269 -28.20 7.52 10.59
CA GLU A 269 -28.80 6.47 11.41
C GLU A 269 -28.25 5.08 11.05
N GLU A 270 -27.95 4.85 9.78
CA GLU A 270 -27.36 3.60 9.31
C GLU A 270 -25.87 3.50 9.70
N LEU A 271 -25.12 4.60 9.58
CA LEU A 271 -23.70 4.67 9.92
C LEU A 271 -23.41 4.58 11.44
N LEU A 272 -24.34 5.01 12.28
CA LEU A 272 -24.21 4.97 13.74
C LEU A 272 -24.92 3.77 14.39
N SER A 273 -25.48 2.87 13.58
CA SER A 273 -26.14 1.64 14.04
C SER A 273 -25.37 0.40 13.59
N LEU A 274 -25.93 -0.79 13.89
CA LEU A 274 -25.44 -2.07 13.36
C LEU A 274 -25.44 -2.09 11.81
N GLY A 275 -26.25 -1.24 11.18
CA GLY A 275 -26.25 -1.03 9.72
C GLY A 275 -24.88 -0.67 9.15
N TYR A 276 -24.00 -0.04 9.94
CA TYR A 276 -22.64 0.29 9.53
C TYR A 276 -21.90 -0.91 8.93
N PHE A 277 -22.09 -2.11 9.49
CA PHE A 277 -21.34 -3.29 9.10
C PHE A 277 -21.70 -3.83 7.70
N LYS A 278 -22.84 -3.44 7.11
CA LYS A 278 -23.22 -3.80 5.73
C LYS A 278 -22.91 -2.69 4.72
N THR A 279 -22.25 -1.61 5.14
CA THR A 279 -21.97 -0.45 4.27
C THR A 279 -20.55 -0.46 3.71
N ASN A 280 -20.33 0.37 2.69
CA ASN A 280 -18.99 0.64 2.16
C ASN A 280 -18.09 1.35 3.18
N SER A 281 -18.65 1.99 4.22
CA SER A 281 -17.87 2.62 5.29
C SER A 281 -17.08 1.61 6.11
N LEU A 282 -17.62 0.42 6.38
CA LEU A 282 -16.85 -0.65 7.03
C LEU A 282 -15.69 -1.11 6.14
N VAL A 283 -15.95 -1.29 4.85
CA VAL A 283 -14.92 -1.70 3.88
C VAL A 283 -13.80 -0.66 3.80
N ALA A 284 -14.17 0.62 3.82
CA ALA A 284 -13.24 1.75 3.86
C ALA A 284 -12.36 1.67 5.10
N LEU A 285 -12.96 1.53 6.28
CA LEU A 285 -12.24 1.42 7.56
C LEU A 285 -11.27 0.23 7.55
N VAL A 286 -11.73 -0.96 7.16
CA VAL A 286 -10.91 -2.17 7.16
C VAL A 286 -9.73 -2.04 6.18
N THR A 287 -9.98 -1.52 4.99
CA THR A 287 -8.95 -1.32 3.97
C THR A 287 -7.96 -0.23 4.41
N GLY A 288 -8.46 0.86 4.99
CA GLY A 288 -7.65 1.92 5.57
C GLY A 288 -6.74 1.42 6.68
N LEU A 289 -7.27 0.60 7.58
CA LEU A 289 -6.48 -0.05 8.64
C LEU A 289 -5.44 -1.01 8.07
N ALA A 290 -5.81 -1.84 7.11
CA ALA A 290 -4.89 -2.80 6.50
C ALA A 290 -3.70 -2.10 5.83
N VAL A 291 -3.99 -1.08 5.00
CA VAL A 291 -2.97 -0.34 4.26
C VAL A 291 -2.11 0.49 5.22
N SER A 292 -2.72 1.18 6.19
CA SER A 292 -2.00 2.02 7.15
C SER A 292 -1.08 1.22 8.07
N LEU A 293 -1.50 0.05 8.55
CA LEU A 293 -0.66 -0.83 9.38
C LEU A 293 0.44 -1.49 8.55
N PHE A 294 0.14 -1.94 7.33
CA PHE A 294 1.12 -2.62 6.49
C PHE A 294 2.23 -1.68 6.02
N LEU A 295 1.86 -0.48 5.55
CA LEU A 295 2.83 0.50 5.04
C LEU A 295 3.45 1.34 6.16
N GLY A 296 2.71 1.60 7.25
CA GLY A 296 3.19 2.36 8.40
C GLY A 296 4.12 1.57 9.32
N SER A 297 4.09 0.24 9.31
CA SER A 297 4.99 -0.60 10.13
C SER A 297 6.46 -0.59 9.68
N LYS A 298 6.75 -0.10 8.46
CA LYS A 298 8.11 -0.05 7.87
C LYS A 298 8.77 1.33 7.97
N ALA A 299 8.08 2.31 8.57
CA ALA A 299 8.52 3.71 8.67
C ALA A 299 9.32 3.98 9.96
#